data_AF-A0A7L3WHJ6-F1
#
_entry.id   AF-A0A7L3WHJ6-F1
#
_cell.length_a   1.000
_cell.length_b   1.000
_cell.length_c   1.000
_cell.angle_alpha   90.00
_cell.angle_beta   90.00
_cell.angle_gamma   90.00
#
_symmetry.space_group_name_H-M   'P 1'
#
loop_
_entity.id
_entity.type
_entity.pdbx_description
1 polymer ?
#
loop_
_entity_poly.entity_id
_entity_poly.type
_entity_poly.pdbx_seq_one_letter_code
_entity_poly.pdbx_strand_id
1 'polypeptide(L)' 'SWFCLCSVQEFMTFTSQLIVERSALGSRASVKEQEYLCHVYVRSDGLAAVVIADNEYPQRVCFTLLDKV' A
#
# COMPACT_ATOMS: atom_id res chain seq x y z
N SER A 1 -13.90 -16.67 -10.13
CA SER A 1 -15.06 -15.78 -10.31
C SER A 1 -14.59 -14.51 -11.02
N TRP A 2 -14.98 -14.28 -12.28
CA TRP A 2 -14.52 -13.13 -13.07
C TRP A 2 -15.06 -11.78 -12.53
N PHE A 3 -16.24 -11.81 -11.89
CA PHE A 3 -16.85 -10.64 -11.26
C PHE A 3 -16.08 -10.13 -10.03
N CYS A 4 -15.37 -11.00 -9.31
CA CYS A 4 -14.66 -10.60 -8.10
C CYS A 4 -13.36 -9.84 -8.40
N LEU A 5 -12.76 -10.05 -9.58
CA LEU A 5 -11.46 -9.44 -9.93
C LEU A 5 -11.56 -7.92 -10.12
N CYS A 6 -12.60 -7.41 -10.80
CA CYS A 6 -12.82 -5.97 -10.92
C CYS A 6 -13.06 -5.32 -9.57
N SER A 7 -13.90 -5.94 -8.72
CA SER A 7 -14.22 -5.40 -7.39
C SER A 7 -12.98 -5.35 -6.49
N VAL A 8 -12.11 -6.36 -6.54
CA VAL A 8 -10.85 -6.37 -5.76
C VAL A 8 -9.89 -5.30 -6.27
N GLN A 9 -9.81 -5.09 -7.58
CA GLN A 9 -8.95 -4.04 -8.15
C GLN A 9 -9.42 -2.64 -7.75
N GLU A 10 -10.73 -2.38 -7.80
CA GLU A 10 -11.31 -1.12 -7.33
C GLU A 10 -11.07 -0.91 -5.83
N PHE A 11 -11.23 -1.97 -5.03
CA PHE A 11 -10.95 -1.92 -3.59
C PHE A 11 -9.48 -1.59 -3.31
N MET A 12 -8.53 -2.27 -3.96
CA MET A 12 -7.10 -1.98 -3.81
C MET A 12 -6.75 -0.54 -4.20
N THR A 13 -7.34 -0.04 -5.28
CA THR A 13 -7.11 1.33 -5.76
C THR A 13 -7.70 2.36 -4.79
N PHE A 14 -8.90 2.14 -4.30
CA PHE A 14 -9.55 3.03 -3.34
C PHE A 14 -8.81 3.08 -2.00
N THR A 15 -8.47 1.92 -1.44
CA THR A 15 -7.74 1.82 -0.17
C THR A 15 -6.36 2.47 -0.27
N SER A 16 -5.63 2.28 -1.37
CA SER A 16 -4.32 2.93 -1.55
C SER A 16 -4.42 4.45 -1.59
N GLN A 17 -5.42 5.01 -2.30
CA GLN A 17 -5.66 6.46 -2.30
C GLN A 17 -6.00 6.99 -0.91
N LEU A 18 -6.91 6.32 -0.20
CA LEU A 18 -7.30 6.68 1.15
C LEU A 18 -6.11 6.71 2.12
N ILE A 19 -5.24 5.69 2.05
CA ILE A 19 -4.06 5.60 2.92
C ILE A 19 -3.07 6.72 2.62
N VAL A 20 -2.85 7.06 1.34
CA VAL A 20 -1.98 8.17 0.94
C VAL A 20 -2.53 9.50 1.43
N GLU A 21 -3.83 9.75 1.28
CA GLU A 21 -4.47 10.99 1.77
C GLU A 21 -4.39 11.15 3.30
N ARG A 22 -4.34 10.04 4.04
CA ARG A 22 -4.21 10.05 5.51
C ARG A 22 -2.76 10.07 5.99
N SER A 23 -1.79 9.81 5.11
CA SER A 23 -0.37 9.74 5.46
C SER A 23 0.30 11.10 5.29
N ALA A 24 1.15 11.48 6.25
CA ALA A 24 1.92 12.71 6.17
C ALA A 24 3.10 12.59 5.19
N LEU A 25 3.52 13.72 4.61
CA LEU A 25 4.72 13.79 3.77
C LEU A 25 5.97 13.32 4.53
N GLY A 26 6.76 12.44 3.93
CA GLY A 26 7.96 11.88 4.55
C GLY A 26 7.70 10.73 5.53
N SER A 27 6.45 10.29 5.69
CA SER A 27 6.10 9.20 6.61
C SER A 27 6.06 7.82 5.91
N ARG A 28 6.39 6.80 6.70
CA ARG A 28 6.22 5.38 6.35
C ARG A 28 5.13 4.84 7.25
N ALA A 29 4.09 4.25 6.67
CA ALA A 29 3.03 3.62 7.44
C ALA A 29 2.74 2.22 6.91
N SER A 30 2.20 1.38 7.77
CA SER A 30 1.74 0.04 7.43
C SER A 30 0.35 -0.13 8.01
N VAL A 31 -0.61 -0.43 7.16
CA VAL A 31 -2.02 -0.60 7.51
C VAL A 31 -2.37 -2.06 7.31
N LYS A 32 -2.90 -2.70 8.35
CA LYS A 32 -3.35 -4.09 8.28
C LYS A 32 -4.84 -4.11 7.98
N GLU A 33 -5.23 -4.73 6.87
CA GLU A 33 -6.61 -4.84 6.43
C GLU A 33 -6.96 -6.32 6.24
N GLN A 34 -7.60 -6.90 7.26
CA GLN A 34 -7.93 -8.33 7.34
C GLN A 34 -6.69 -9.23 7.14
N GLU A 35 -6.59 -9.90 5.99
CA GLU A 35 -5.50 -10.83 5.63
C GLU A 35 -4.35 -10.12 4.87
N TYR A 36 -4.58 -8.89 4.41
CA TYR A 36 -3.63 -8.10 3.64
C TYR A 36 -2.95 -7.03 4.49
N LEU A 37 -1.75 -6.65 4.08
CA LEU A 37 -0.92 -5.62 4.67
C LEU A 37 -0.54 -4.60 3.60
N CYS A 38 -0.96 -3.36 3.82
CA CYS A 38 -0.72 -2.23 2.93
C CYS A 38 0.44 -1.40 3.48
N HIS A 39 1.59 -1.43 2.82
CA HIS A 39 2.75 -0.60 3.14
C HIS A 39 2.74 0.65 2.28
N VAL A 40 2.72 1.83 2.91
CA VAL A 40 2.80 3.11 2.22
C VAL A 40 4.11 3.81 2.55
N TYR A 41 4.70 4.40 1.53
CA TYR A 41 5.81 5.32 1.66
C TYR A 41 5.49 6.62 0.93
N VAL A 42 5.36 7.71 1.69
CA VAL A 42 5.21 9.05 1.13
C VAL A 42 6.54 9.75 1.24
N ARG A 43 7.14 10.10 0.09
CA ARG A 43 8.39 10.85 0.03
C ARG A 43 8.12 12.34 0.28
N SER A 44 9.15 13.05 0.73
CA SER A 44 9.09 14.51 0.94
C SER A 44 8.77 15.30 -0.33
N ASP A 45 9.01 14.72 -1.51
CA ASP A 45 8.75 15.35 -2.81
C ASP A 45 7.27 15.28 -3.24
N GLY A 46 6.39 14.75 -2.38
CA GLY A 46 4.97 14.57 -2.70
C GLY A 46 4.65 13.32 -3.52
N LEU A 47 5.65 12.48 -3.82
CA LEU A 47 5.44 11.16 -4.42
C LEU A 47 5.08 10.14 -3.33
N ALA A 48 4.01 9.39 -3.55
CA ALA A 48 3.59 8.31 -2.68
C ALA A 48 3.61 6.98 -3.44
N ALA A 49 4.09 5.93 -2.77
CA ALA A 49 4.07 4.58 -3.27
C ALA A 49 3.42 3.66 -2.24
N VAL A 50 2.56 2.76 -2.70
CA VAL A 50 1.82 1.81 -1.86
C VAL A 50 2.06 0.41 -2.39
N VAL A 51 2.39 -0.52 -1.50
CA VAL A 51 2.53 -1.95 -1.78
C VAL A 51 1.54 -2.69 -0.91
N ILE A 52 0.65 -3.46 -1.53
CA ILE A 52 -0.29 -4.35 -0.86
C ILE A 52 0.29 -5.75 -0.97
N ALA A 53 0.55 -6.39 0.17
CA ALA A 53 1.10 -7.73 0.25
C ALA A 53 0.39 -8.53 1.35
N ASP A 54 0.44 -9.85 1.29
CA ASP A 54 -0.09 -10.69 2.35
C ASP A 54 0.73 -10.54 3.65
N ASN A 55 0.12 -10.87 4.78
CA ASN A 55 0.80 -10.84 6.09
C ASN A 55 2.03 -11.77 6.18
N GLU A 56 2.12 -12.77 5.30
CA GLU A 56 3.27 -13.67 5.18
C GLU A 56 4.49 -12.98 4.57
N TYR A 57 4.28 -11.87 3.83
CA TYR A 57 5.35 -11.15 3.16
C TYR A 57 6.09 -10.24 4.16
N PRO A 58 7.43 -10.34 4.26
CA PRO A 58 8.18 -9.55 5.23
C PRO A 58 8.20 -8.06 4.84
N GLN A 59 7.75 -7.21 5.77
CA GLN A 59 7.74 -5.75 5.64
C GLN A 59 9.07 -5.14 5.15
N ARG A 60 10.21 -5.72 5.55
CA ARG A 60 11.54 -5.25 5.13
C ARG A 60 11.70 -5.31 3.61
N VAL A 61 11.22 -6.37 2.99
CA VAL A 61 11.31 -6.56 1.54
C VAL A 61 10.40 -5.54 0.84
N CYS A 62 9.19 -5.32 1.35
CA CYS A 62 8.27 -4.31 0.83
C CYS A 62 8.88 -2.90 0.85
N PHE A 63 9.49 -2.49 1.97
CA PHE A 63 10.15 -1.18 2.03
C PHE A 63 11.40 -1.09 1.16
N THR A 64 12.15 -2.19 0.99
CA THR A 64 13.29 -2.22 0.08
C THR A 64 12.85 -2.11 -1.38
N LEU A 65 11.69 -2.66 -1.73
CA LEU A 65 11.09 -2.48 -3.04
C LEU A 65 10.65 -1.03 -3.25
N LEU A 66 9.94 -0.45 -2.26
CA LEU A 66 9.50 0.94 -2.29
C LEU A 66 10.64 1.95 -2.41
N ASP A 67 11.82 1.64 -1.87
CA ASP A 67 13.02 2.48 -1.95
C ASP A 67 13.68 2.45 -3.34
N LYS A 68 13.48 1.37 -4.09
CA LYS A 68 14.04 1.19 -5.44
C LYS A 68 13.22 1.82 -6.56
N VAL A 69 11.94 2.12 -6.30
CA VAL A 69 11.00 2.70 -7.28
C VAL A 69 11.16 4.21 -7.33
#